data_AF-F3FWD3-F1
#
_entry.id   AF-F3FWD3-F1
#
_cell.length_a   1.000
_cell.length_b   1.000
_cell.length_c   1.000
_cell.angle_alpha   90.00
_cell.angle_beta   90.00
_cell.angle_gamma   90.00
#
_symmetry.space_group_name_H-M   'P 1'
#
loop_
_entity.id
_entity.type
_entity.pdbx_description
1 polymer ?
#
loop_
_entity_poly.entity_id
_entity_poly.type
_entity_poly.pdbx_seq_one_letter_code
_entity_poly.pdbx_strand_id
1 'polypeptide(L)'
;YLSAASGEGILRSRLGQDINLQTLEYGETITHHGVKLSLHPAGHVLGSAQVRLEYQGEVWVASGDYKVEPDGTCAAFEPVRCHTFITESTFGLP
;
A
#
# COMPACT_ATOMS: atom_id res chain seq x y z
N TYR A 1 8.13 -0.96 11.24
CA TYR A 1 7.75 -0.69 9.84
C TYR A 1 6.72 -1.70 9.40
N LEU A 2 5.80 -1.30 8.53
CA LEU A 2 4.81 -2.18 7.90
C LEU A 2 4.96 -2.03 6.38
N SER A 3 5.00 -3.12 5.62
CA SER A 3 5.09 -3.08 4.16
C SER A 3 4.43 -4.26 3.48
N ALA A 4 4.24 -4.18 2.15
CA ALA A 4 3.93 -5.36 1.36
C ALA A 4 5.11 -6.35 1.43
N ALA A 5 4.82 -7.65 1.43
CA ALA A 5 5.82 -8.72 1.49
C ALA A 5 6.84 -8.62 0.33
N SER A 6 6.35 -8.30 -0.87
CA SER A 6 7.19 -8.08 -2.06
C SER A 6 8.24 -6.96 -1.89
N GLY A 7 8.05 -6.02 -0.96
CA GLY A 7 8.99 -4.93 -0.67
C GLY A 7 10.03 -5.24 0.41
N GLU A 8 9.96 -6.39 1.08
CA GLU A 8 10.79 -6.70 2.25
C GLU A 8 12.29 -6.59 1.95
N GLY A 9 12.75 -7.22 0.87
CA GLY A 9 14.17 -7.24 0.50
C GLY A 9 14.73 -5.84 0.27
N ILE A 10 13.94 -4.95 -0.34
CA ILE A 10 14.34 -3.55 -0.56
C ILE A 10 14.48 -2.83 0.79
N LEU A 11 13.50 -2.98 1.69
CA LEU A 11 13.52 -2.31 2.99
C LEU A 11 14.68 -2.79 3.87
N ARG A 12 14.93 -4.10 3.96
CA ARG A 12 16.07 -4.64 4.73
C ARG A 12 17.42 -4.22 4.13
N SER A 13 17.53 -4.17 2.81
CA SER A 13 18.73 -3.68 2.13
C SER A 13 19.00 -2.20 2.45
N ARG A 14 17.96 -1.37 2.50
CA ARG A 14 18.09 0.08 2.70
C ARG A 14 18.19 0.51 4.17
N LEU A 15 17.44 -0.14 5.06
CA LEU A 15 17.27 0.29 6.45
C LEU A 15 18.00 -0.62 7.44
N GLY A 16 18.57 -1.74 6.99
CA GLY A 16 19.29 -2.71 7.81
C GLY A 16 18.52 -4.02 8.03
N GLN A 17 19.26 -5.09 8.30
CA GLN A 17 18.65 -6.42 8.49
C GLN A 17 17.84 -6.52 9.79
N ASP A 18 18.25 -5.77 10.83
CA ASP A 18 17.68 -5.84 12.18
C ASP A 18 16.50 -4.88 12.41
N ILE A 19 15.98 -4.23 11.35
CA ILE A 19 14.78 -3.39 11.48
C ILE A 19 13.59 -4.21 11.98
N ASN A 20 12.80 -3.62 12.86
CA ASN A 20 11.49 -4.16 13.19
C ASN A 20 10.53 -3.94 12.02
N LEU A 21 10.41 -4.94 11.15
CA LEU A 21 9.59 -4.94 9.95
C LEU A 21 8.56 -6.06 10.03
N GLN A 22 7.28 -5.66 9.96
CA GLN A 22 6.16 -6.55 9.69
C GLN A 22 5.82 -6.44 8.20
N THR A 23 5.62 -7.57 7.54
CA THR A 23 5.18 -7.64 6.14
C THR A 23 3.78 -8.24 6.07
N LEU A 24 3.05 -7.87 5.02
CA LEU A 24 1.73 -8.43 4.70
C LEU A 24 1.68 -8.80 3.22
N GLU A 25 1.02 -9.92 2.91
CA GLU A 25 0.60 -10.17 1.54
C GLU A 25 -0.47 -9.15 1.12
N TYR A 26 -0.56 -8.84 -0.18
CA TYR A 26 -1.61 -7.94 -0.66
C TYR A 26 -3.00 -8.53 -0.33
N GLY A 27 -3.89 -7.69 0.20
CA GLY A 27 -5.22 -8.09 0.68
C GLY A 27 -5.24 -8.72 2.08
N GLU A 28 -4.10 -9.11 2.65
CA GLU A 28 -4.03 -9.56 4.04
C GLU A 28 -4.44 -8.42 4.98
N THR A 29 -5.25 -8.75 5.99
CA THR A 29 -5.82 -7.77 6.92
C THR A 29 -5.30 -8.00 8.33
N ILE A 30 -4.81 -6.93 8.95
CA ILE A 30 -4.48 -6.89 10.38
C ILE A 30 -5.40 -5.93 11.12
N THR A 31 -5.50 -6.06 12.43
CA THR A 31 -6.13 -5.06 13.30
C THR A 31 -5.06 -4.32 14.09
N HIS A 32 -5.04 -2.99 14.00
CA HIS A 32 -4.12 -2.14 14.72
C HIS A 32 -4.91 -1.05 15.44
N HIS A 33 -4.87 -1.05 16.78
CA HIS A 33 -5.63 -0.12 17.64
C HIS A 33 -7.12 0.01 17.29
N GLY A 34 -7.76 -1.11 16.92
CA GLY A 34 -9.19 -1.15 16.56
C GLY A 34 -9.51 -0.75 15.11
N VAL A 35 -8.50 -0.42 14.30
CA VAL A 35 -8.63 -0.16 12.87
C VAL A 35 -8.19 -1.40 12.10
N LYS A 36 -9.01 -1.86 11.15
CA LYS A 36 -8.60 -2.90 10.21
C LYS A 36 -7.77 -2.27 9.09
N LEU A 37 -6.60 -2.83 8.83
CA LEU A 37 -5.66 -2.34 7.83
C LEU A 37 -5.32 -3.46 6.85
N SER A 38 -5.31 -3.14 5.56
CA SER A 38 -4.77 -4.00 4.50
C SER A 38 -3.96 -3.20 3.49
N LEU A 39 -3.03 -3.86 2.82
CA LEU A 39 -2.22 -3.28 1.74
C LEU A 39 -2.71 -3.79 0.39
N HIS A 40 -2.77 -2.93 -0.61
CA HIS A 40 -3.21 -3.26 -1.97
C HIS A 40 -2.20 -2.74 -3.00
N PRO A 41 -2.02 -3.38 -4.17
CA PRO A 41 -1.06 -2.93 -5.17
C PRO A 41 -1.31 -1.48 -5.65
N ALA A 42 -0.26 -0.65 -5.68
CA ALA A 42 -0.31 0.71 -6.23
C ALA A 42 0.17 0.81 -7.70
N GLY A 43 0.73 -0.26 -8.28
CA GLY A 43 1.21 -0.24 -9.67
C GLY A 43 2.43 0.66 -9.95
N HIS A 44 3.08 1.20 -8.92
CA HIS A 44 4.15 2.19 -9.08
C HIS A 44 5.54 1.56 -9.18
N VAL A 45 5.98 0.84 -8.14
CA VAL A 45 7.28 0.13 -8.08
C VAL A 45 7.12 -1.19 -7.29
N LEU A 46 8.13 -2.06 -7.33
CA LEU A 46 8.13 -3.29 -6.53
C LEU A 46 7.86 -2.98 -5.05
N GLY A 47 6.83 -3.60 -4.49
CA GLY A 47 6.40 -3.40 -3.09
C GLY A 47 5.59 -2.12 -2.83
N SER A 48 5.31 -1.29 -3.84
CA SER A 48 4.44 -0.11 -3.68
C SER A 48 3.01 -0.52 -3.39
N ALA A 49 2.41 0.09 -2.37
CA ALA A 49 1.09 -0.29 -1.90
C ALA A 49 0.23 0.94 -1.57
N GLN A 50 -1.07 0.81 -1.86
CA GLN A 50 -2.12 1.59 -1.25
C GLN A 50 -2.38 1.05 0.16
N VAL A 51 -2.76 1.93 1.09
CA VAL A 51 -3.14 1.56 2.46
C VAL A 51 -4.65 1.72 2.62
N ARG A 52 -5.36 0.61 2.82
CA ARG A 52 -6.79 0.59 3.13
C ARG A 52 -6.97 0.54 4.65
N LEU A 53 -7.78 1.45 5.19
CA LEU A 53 -8.10 1.59 6.60
C LEU A 53 -9.62 1.50 6.77
N GLU A 54 -10.09 0.63 7.65
CA GLU A 54 -11.51 0.49 7.99
C GLU A 54 -11.71 0.66 9.49
N TYR A 55 -12.58 1.61 9.86
CA TYR A 55 -12.95 1.89 11.24
C TYR A 55 -14.45 2.15 11.33
N GLN A 56 -15.15 1.35 12.15
CA GLN A 56 -16.61 1.47 12.37
C GLN A 56 -17.45 1.51 11.07
N GLY A 57 -17.03 0.77 10.04
CA GLY A 57 -17.71 0.70 8.74
C GLY A 57 -17.28 1.76 7.72
N GLU A 58 -16.58 2.81 8.17
CA GLU A 58 -15.98 3.82 7.29
C GLU A 58 -14.66 3.28 6.72
N VAL A 59 -14.42 3.52 5.43
CA VAL A 59 -13.25 2.99 4.70
C VAL A 59 -12.51 4.11 4.00
N TRP A 60 -11.24 4.28 4.35
CA TRP A 60 -10.33 5.24 3.75
C TRP A 60 -9.23 4.50 3.02
N VAL A 61 -8.82 5.01 1.86
CA VAL A 61 -7.67 4.48 1.12
C VAL A 61 -6.71 5.62 0.83
N ALA A 62 -5.47 5.49 1.29
CA ALA A 62 -4.37 6.34 0.86
C ALA A 62 -3.62 5.64 -0.28
N SER A 63 -3.53 6.29 -1.44
CA SER A 63 -2.97 5.69 -2.65
C SER A 63 -1.47 5.43 -2.56
N GLY A 64 -0.74 6.28 -1.82
CA GLY A 64 0.69 6.48 -2.06
C GLY A 64 0.91 7.06 -3.46
N ASP A 65 2.14 6.95 -3.97
CA ASP A 65 2.39 7.17 -5.39
C ASP A 65 1.88 5.96 -6.16
N TYR A 66 1.12 6.19 -7.23
CA TYR A 66 0.49 5.13 -8.00
C TYR A 66 0.57 5.39 -9.49
N LYS A 67 0.47 4.30 -10.26
CA LYS A 67 0.42 4.34 -11.71
C LYS A 67 -0.57 3.29 -12.17
N VAL A 68 -1.44 3.62 -13.12
CA VAL A 68 -2.49 2.72 -13.62
C VAL A 68 -2.04 1.95 -14.87
N GLU A 69 -1.00 2.44 -15.53
CA GLU A 69 -0.39 1.79 -16.67
C GLU A 69 0.29 0.47 -16.27
N PRO A 70 0.15 -0.60 -17.08
CA PRO A 70 0.84 -1.85 -16.82
C PRO A 70 2.36 -1.68 -16.72
N ASP A 71 2.95 -2.33 -15.72
CA ASP A 71 4.39 -2.39 -15.51
C ASP A 71 4.79 -3.85 -15.27
N GLY A 72 5.79 -4.35 -16.00
CA GLY A 72 6.25 -5.74 -15.87
C GLY A 72 7.07 -6.02 -14.59
N THR A 73 7.35 -5.00 -13.78
CA THR A 73 8.22 -5.10 -12.61
C THR A 73 7.46 -5.14 -11.27
N CYS A 74 6.15 -4.88 -11.27
CA CYS A 74 5.33 -4.89 -10.08
C CYS A 74 3.89 -5.37 -10.35
N ALA A 75 3.12 -5.64 -9.29
CA ALA A 75 1.70 -5.92 -9.42
C ALA A 75 0.95 -4.68 -9.93
N ALA A 76 0.00 -4.86 -10.84
CA ALA A 76 -0.81 -3.78 -11.40
C ALA A 76 -1.65 -3.09 -10.32
N PHE A 77 -1.96 -1.80 -10.50
CA PHE A 77 -2.83 -1.05 -9.60
C PHE A 77 -4.18 -1.74 -9.40
N GLU A 78 -4.62 -1.85 -8.15
CA GLU A 78 -5.91 -2.43 -7.77
C GLU A 78 -6.89 -1.33 -7.36
N PRO A 79 -8.02 -1.11 -8.05
CA PRO A 79 -9.04 -0.19 -7.57
C PRO A 79 -9.68 -0.69 -6.27
N VAL A 80 -9.50 0.05 -5.16
CA VAL A 80 -10.07 -0.31 -3.85
C VAL A 80 -11.31 0.52 -3.55
N ARG A 81 -12.44 -0.14 -3.28
CA ARG A 81 -13.68 0.54 -2.88
C ARG A 81 -13.51 1.22 -1.51
N CYS A 82 -13.78 2.52 -1.46
CA CYS A 82 -13.65 3.33 -0.25
C CYS A 82 -14.68 4.46 -0.20
N HIS A 83 -14.85 5.04 0.98
CA HIS A 83 -15.65 6.24 1.23
C HIS A 83 -14.81 7.50 0.96
N THR A 84 -13.54 7.47 1.37
CA THR A 84 -12.57 8.54 1.13
C THR A 84 -11.31 7.99 0.46
N PHE A 85 -10.89 8.62 -0.63
CA PHE A 85 -9.64 8.31 -1.35
C PHE A 85 -8.67 9.48 -1.22
N ILE A 86 -7.54 9.26 -0.56
CA ILE A 86 -6.44 10.23 -0.45
C ILE A 86 -5.48 9.90 -1.57
N THR A 87 -5.50 10.72 -2.62
CA THR A 87 -4.70 10.52 -3.83
C THR A 87 -3.48 11.43 -3.85
N GLU A 88 -2.39 10.95 -4.42
CA GLU A 88 -1.34 11.83 -4.92
C GLU A 88 -1.86 12.69 -6.10
N SER A 89 -1.19 13.81 -6.36
CA SER A 89 -1.60 14.76 -7.41
C SER A 89 -0.44 15.22 -8.28
N THR A 90 0.57 14.36 -8.49
CA THR A 90 1.78 14.72 -9.27
C THR A 90 1.44 15.23 -10.67
N PHE A 91 0.40 14.67 -11.30
CA PHE A 91 -0.11 15.08 -12.62
C PHE A 91 -1.53 15.67 -12.55
N GLY A 92 -1.93 16.26 -11.42
CA GLY A 92 -3.29 16.77 -11.19
C GLY A 92 -3.63 18.10 -11.86
N LEU A 93 -2.83 18.57 -12.82
CA LEU A 93 -3.09 19.77 -13.60
C LEU A 93 -3.75 19.38 -14.95
N PRO A 94 -4.78 20.12 -15.40
CA PRO A 94 -5.47 19.86 -16.67
C PRO A 94 -4.61 20.15 -17.90
#